data_AF-A0A4R6SQ90-F1
#
_entry.id   AF-A0A4R6SQ90-F1
#
_cell.length_a   1.000
_cell.length_b   1.000
_cell.length_c   1.000
_cell.angle_alpha   90.00
_cell.angle_beta   90.00
_cell.angle_gamma   90.00
#
_symmetry.space_group_name_H-M   'P 1'
#
loop_
_entity.id
_entity.type
_entity.pdbx_description
1 polymer ?
#
loop_
_entity_poly.entity_id
_entity_poly.type
_entity_poly.pdbx_seq_one_letter_code
_entity_poly.pdbx_strand_id
1 'polypeptide(L)'
;MRKLIFTAILFISMGTMAFAQQGKGKKESKTPEQRSQHAAEALTKKLSLSADQKSKVYAINLESFNKAKANHVKGEKPDKAVMKAALEDRDHKISAVLNDTQLKAYQDLKADRKKAMKGRGKKGKDHTAKKV
;
A
#
# COMPACT_ATOMS: atom_id res chain seq x y z
N MET A 1 -10.18 31.99 -28.72
CA MET A 1 -11.09 30.87 -29.06
C MET A 1 -10.41 29.54 -28.79
N ARG A 2 -11.19 28.59 -28.28
CA ARG A 2 -10.84 27.43 -27.46
C ARG A 2 -10.14 26.34 -28.29
N LYS A 3 -9.08 25.72 -27.76
CA LYS A 3 -8.56 24.45 -28.30
C LYS A 3 -9.13 23.31 -27.48
N LEU A 4 -10.10 22.65 -28.10
CA LEU A 4 -10.85 21.50 -27.61
C LEU A 4 -10.00 20.22 -27.66
N ILE A 5 -10.28 19.36 -26.69
CA ILE A 5 -9.88 17.96 -26.55
C ILE A 5 -10.62 17.13 -27.62
N PHE A 6 -9.96 16.16 -28.24
CA PHE A 6 -10.61 14.90 -28.64
C PHE A 6 -9.64 13.70 -28.58
N THR A 7 -10.08 12.71 -27.80
CA THR A 7 -9.51 11.41 -27.50
C THR A 7 -9.62 10.44 -28.68
N ALA A 8 -8.62 9.61 -28.94
CA ALA A 8 -8.79 8.34 -29.65
C ALA A 8 -7.76 7.31 -29.13
N ILE A 9 -8.28 6.38 -28.34
CA ILE A 9 -7.59 5.20 -27.83
C ILE A 9 -7.42 4.22 -29.00
N LEU A 10 -6.19 3.98 -29.43
CA LEU A 10 -5.87 2.91 -30.37
C LEU A 10 -5.50 1.64 -29.61
N PHE A 11 -6.34 0.63 -29.78
CA PHE A 11 -6.14 -0.74 -29.32
C PHE A 11 -4.81 -1.31 -29.83
N ILE A 12 -3.94 -1.73 -28.91
CA ILE A 12 -2.88 -2.70 -29.22
C ILE A 12 -3.26 -4.01 -28.54
N SER A 13 -3.92 -4.86 -29.31
CA SER A 13 -4.00 -6.29 -29.07
C SER A 13 -2.74 -6.95 -29.63
N MET A 14 -1.87 -7.47 -28.76
CA MET A 14 -0.97 -8.59 -29.10
C MET A 14 -0.29 -9.12 -27.83
N GLY A 15 -0.50 -10.42 -27.56
CA GLY A 15 0.39 -11.19 -26.68
C GLY A 15 -0.24 -11.82 -25.44
N THR A 16 -1.38 -12.51 -25.55
CA THR A 16 -1.70 -13.58 -24.58
C THR A 16 -0.83 -14.81 -24.91
N MET A 17 0.37 -14.87 -24.32
CA MET A 17 1.02 -16.15 -24.07
C MET A 17 0.94 -16.45 -22.57
N ALA A 18 0.31 -17.58 -22.31
CA ALA A 18 0.05 -18.13 -21.01
C ALA A 18 1.34 -18.39 -20.21
N PHE A 19 1.37 -17.88 -18.98
CA PHE A 19 2.00 -18.58 -17.87
C PHE A 19 0.92 -18.93 -16.85
N ALA A 20 -0.03 -19.75 -17.32
CA ALA A 20 -0.89 -20.54 -16.45
C ALA A 20 -0.06 -21.74 -15.98
N GLN A 21 0.05 -21.89 -14.65
CA GLN A 21 0.67 -23.03 -13.95
C GLN A 21 2.14 -23.31 -14.26
N GLN A 22 3.05 -22.68 -13.50
CA GLN A 22 4.29 -23.37 -13.16
C GLN A 22 4.67 -23.09 -11.70
N GLY A 23 4.37 -24.08 -10.85
CA GLY A 23 4.90 -24.23 -9.50
C GLY A 23 4.24 -23.37 -8.42
N LYS A 24 3.99 -23.99 -7.25
CA LYS A 24 3.97 -23.29 -5.96
C LYS A 24 5.39 -22.76 -5.64
N GLY A 25 5.95 -21.94 -6.52
CA GLY A 25 7.18 -21.20 -6.30
C GLY A 25 6.86 -20.00 -5.43
N LYS A 26 7.66 -19.78 -4.38
CA LYS A 26 7.56 -18.58 -3.55
C LYS A 26 7.50 -17.36 -4.47
N LYS A 27 6.37 -16.63 -4.49
CA LYS A 27 6.35 -15.28 -5.05
C LYS A 27 7.51 -14.53 -4.41
N GLU A 28 8.46 -14.07 -5.22
CA GLU A 28 9.56 -13.27 -4.71
C GLU A 28 8.99 -12.10 -3.91
N SER A 29 9.53 -11.90 -2.71
CA SER A 29 9.13 -10.78 -1.86
C SER A 29 9.53 -9.49 -2.56
N LYS A 30 8.56 -8.62 -2.86
CA LYS A 30 8.82 -7.29 -3.44
C LYS A 30 9.91 -6.55 -2.65
N THR A 31 10.83 -5.91 -3.37
CA THR A 31 11.88 -5.08 -2.75
C THR A 31 11.26 -3.85 -2.04
N PRO A 32 11.95 -3.21 -1.08
CA PRO A 32 11.49 -1.97 -0.45
C PRO A 32 11.10 -0.88 -1.48
N GLU A 33 11.85 -0.76 -2.56
CA GLU A 33 11.62 0.21 -3.64
C GLU A 33 10.30 -0.08 -4.37
N GLN A 34 10.11 -1.33 -4.81
CA GLN A 34 8.87 -1.76 -5.47
C GLN A 34 7.64 -1.60 -4.55
N ARG A 35 7.80 -1.90 -3.26
CA ARG A 35 6.74 -1.70 -2.27
C ARG A 35 6.41 -0.22 -2.09
N SER A 36 7.43 0.64 -2.06
CA SER A 36 7.29 2.09 -1.89
C SER A 36 6.61 2.72 -3.08
N GLN A 37 7.01 2.33 -4.29
CA GLN A 37 6.38 2.78 -5.52
C GLN A 37 4.90 2.41 -5.55
N HIS A 38 4.58 1.14 -5.28
CA HIS A 38 3.20 0.69 -5.24
C HIS A 38 2.37 1.42 -4.15
N ALA A 39 2.95 1.66 -2.97
CA ALA A 39 2.29 2.40 -1.91
C ALA A 39 2.00 3.86 -2.30
N ALA A 40 2.98 4.53 -2.90
CA ALA A 40 2.85 5.89 -3.39
C ALA A 40 1.77 5.97 -4.50
N GLU A 41 1.81 5.08 -5.49
CA GLU A 41 0.80 5.01 -6.56
C GLU A 41 -0.61 4.77 -6.03
N ALA A 42 -0.75 3.88 -5.03
CA ALA A 42 -2.05 3.62 -4.42
C ALA A 42 -2.59 4.85 -3.67
N LEU A 43 -1.73 5.60 -2.98
CA LEU A 43 -2.13 6.85 -2.32
C LEU A 43 -2.42 7.95 -3.33
N THR A 44 -1.63 8.06 -4.41
CA THR A 44 -1.91 8.99 -5.51
C THR A 44 -3.30 8.75 -6.10
N LYS A 45 -3.68 7.49 -6.38
CA LYS A 45 -5.01 7.17 -6.91
C LYS A 45 -6.15 7.48 -5.94
N LYS A 46 -5.90 7.42 -4.63
CA LYS A 46 -6.93 7.59 -3.59
C LYS A 46 -7.10 9.04 -3.14
N LEU A 47 -6.02 9.80 -3.15
CA LEU A 47 -5.94 11.15 -2.60
C LEU A 47 -5.65 12.20 -3.67
N SER A 48 -5.53 11.78 -4.95
CA SER A 48 -5.16 12.66 -6.06
C SER A 48 -3.91 13.48 -5.76
N LEU A 49 -2.84 12.81 -5.31
CA LEU A 49 -1.58 13.46 -4.95
C LEU A 49 -0.93 14.13 -6.16
N SER A 50 -0.33 15.31 -5.96
CA SER A 50 0.53 15.93 -6.96
C SER A 50 1.80 15.11 -7.21
N ALA A 51 2.54 15.43 -8.27
CA ALA A 51 3.83 14.77 -8.56
C ALA A 51 4.82 14.92 -7.39
N ASP A 52 4.93 16.12 -6.83
CA ASP A 52 5.81 16.41 -5.69
C ASP A 52 5.39 15.64 -4.44
N GLN A 53 4.09 15.61 -4.14
CA GLN A 53 3.56 14.84 -3.01
C GLN A 53 3.81 13.35 -3.20
N LYS A 54 3.60 12.81 -4.41
CA LYS A 54 3.89 11.41 -4.73
C LYS A 54 5.37 11.08 -4.52
N SER A 55 6.27 11.95 -4.95
CA SER A 55 7.72 11.78 -4.77
C SER A 55 8.11 11.76 -3.28
N LYS A 56 7.59 12.71 -2.48
CA LYS A 56 7.80 12.74 -1.02
C LYS A 56 7.24 11.50 -0.34
N VAL A 57 6.02 11.08 -0.69
CA VAL A 57 5.39 9.87 -0.15
C VAL A 57 6.17 8.61 -0.53
N TYR A 58 6.73 8.53 -1.74
CA TYR A 58 7.64 7.44 -2.12
C TYR A 58 8.86 7.38 -1.19
N ALA A 59 9.55 8.50 -1.00
CA ALA A 59 10.73 8.57 -0.13
C ALA A 59 10.41 8.17 1.32
N ILE A 60 9.30 8.65 1.88
CA ILE A 60 8.83 8.29 3.22
C ILE A 60 8.54 6.79 3.34
N ASN A 61 7.90 6.20 2.32
CA ASN A 61 7.65 4.75 2.30
C ASN A 61 8.95 3.95 2.19
N LEU A 62 9.91 4.41 1.38
CA LEU A 62 11.19 3.75 1.20
C LEU A 62 11.99 3.72 2.50
N GLU A 63 12.08 4.86 3.19
CA GLU A 63 12.70 4.96 4.50
C GLU A 63 12.05 3.96 5.48
N SER A 64 10.72 3.98 5.58
CA SER A 64 9.96 3.11 6.49
C SER A 64 10.14 1.62 6.17
N PHE A 65 10.12 1.23 4.90
CA PHE A 65 10.28 -0.16 4.49
C PHE A 65 11.72 -0.66 4.60
N ASN A 66 12.71 0.21 4.40
CA ASN A 66 14.11 -0.12 4.68
C ASN A 66 14.35 -0.32 6.17
N LYS A 67 13.83 0.56 7.03
CA LYS A 67 13.87 0.38 8.50
C LYS A 67 13.20 -0.92 8.93
N ALA A 68 12.02 -1.24 8.38
CA ALA A 68 11.33 -2.48 8.67
C ALA A 68 12.11 -3.73 8.19
N LYS A 69 12.81 -3.64 7.05
CA LYS A 69 13.67 -4.72 6.54
C LYS A 69 14.91 -4.90 7.42
N ALA A 70 15.54 -3.82 7.86
CA ALA A 70 16.72 -3.85 8.73
C ALA A 70 16.39 -4.44 10.12
N ASN A 71 15.22 -4.13 10.65
CA ASN A 71 14.75 -4.65 11.94
C ASN A 71 14.12 -6.06 11.85
N HIS A 72 14.09 -6.67 10.66
CA HIS A 72 13.52 -8.00 10.49
C HIS A 72 14.60 -9.07 10.57
N VAL A 73 14.61 -9.81 11.67
CA VAL A 73 15.42 -11.03 11.81
C VAL A 73 14.63 -12.23 11.29
N LYS A 74 15.22 -12.95 10.32
CA LYS A 74 14.58 -14.12 9.72
C LYS A 74 14.42 -15.22 10.77
N GLY A 75 13.18 -15.68 10.96
CA GLY A 75 12.85 -16.72 11.94
C GLY A 75 12.31 -16.17 13.26
N GLU A 76 12.38 -14.85 13.47
CA GLU A 76 11.87 -14.21 14.68
C GLU A 76 10.55 -13.47 14.43
N LYS A 77 9.74 -13.36 15.50
CA LYS A 77 8.56 -12.52 15.46
C LYS A 77 8.99 -11.04 15.52
N PRO A 78 8.50 -10.18 14.61
CA PRO A 78 8.81 -8.76 14.67
C PRO A 78 8.35 -8.16 16.00
N ASP A 79 9.18 -7.29 16.58
CA ASP A 79 8.79 -6.51 17.75
C ASP A 79 7.59 -5.61 17.41
N LYS A 80 6.48 -5.84 18.09
CA LYS A 80 5.23 -5.10 17.85
C LYS A 80 5.36 -3.61 18.17
N ALA A 81 6.13 -3.24 19.19
CA ALA A 81 6.33 -1.84 19.58
C ALA A 81 7.13 -1.11 18.50
N VAL A 82 8.22 -1.71 18.03
CA VAL A 82 9.04 -1.17 16.93
C VAL A 82 8.22 -1.02 15.65
N MET A 83 7.43 -2.03 15.30
CA MET A 83 6.56 -1.97 14.12
C MET A 83 5.47 -0.90 14.25
N LYS A 84 4.89 -0.73 15.44
CA LYS A 84 3.89 0.32 15.70
C LYS A 84 4.51 1.70 15.57
N ALA A 85 5.66 1.95 16.20
CA ALA A 85 6.37 3.22 16.11
C ALA A 85 6.74 3.57 14.66
N ALA A 86 7.25 2.60 13.89
CA ALA A 86 7.58 2.80 12.48
C ALA A 86 6.34 3.13 11.61
N LEU A 87 5.18 2.57 11.95
CA LEU A 87 3.92 2.90 11.27
C LEU A 87 3.43 4.29 11.62
N GLU A 88 3.55 4.70 12.89
CA GLU A 88 3.17 6.04 13.38
C GLU A 88 4.07 7.14 12.81
N ASP A 89 5.40 6.94 12.79
CA ASP A 89 6.35 7.86 12.16
C ASP A 89 6.03 8.08 10.67
N ARG A 90 5.84 6.97 9.93
CA ARG A 90 5.47 7.04 8.52
C ARG A 90 4.16 7.79 8.31
N ASP A 91 3.17 7.52 9.15
CA ASP A 91 1.86 8.16 9.09
C ASP A 91 1.91 9.66 9.36
N HIS A 92 2.69 10.08 10.35
CA HIS A 92 2.95 11.47 10.66
C HIS A 92 3.63 12.18 9.49
N LYS A 93 4.70 11.61 8.94
CA LYS A 93 5.42 12.15 7.79
C LYS A 93 4.54 12.25 6.54
N ILE A 94 3.70 11.25 6.27
CA ILE A 94 2.74 11.32 5.15
C ILE A 94 1.73 12.44 5.42
N SER A 95 1.17 12.54 6.62
CA SER A 95 0.18 13.57 6.95
C SER A 95 0.72 14.99 6.73
N ALA A 96 2.00 15.23 7.07
CA ALA A 96 2.66 16.52 6.90
C ALA A 96 2.86 16.97 5.45
N VAL A 97 2.73 16.07 4.46
CA VAL A 97 2.87 16.43 3.02
C VAL A 97 1.52 16.61 2.32
N LEU A 98 0.41 16.35 3.01
CA LEU A 98 -0.94 16.45 2.47
C LEU A 98 -1.53 17.84 2.76
N ASN A 99 -2.41 18.31 1.88
CA ASN A 99 -3.30 19.42 2.21
C ASN A 99 -4.51 18.94 3.01
N ASP A 100 -5.33 19.86 3.51
CA ASP A 100 -6.46 19.55 4.41
C ASP A 100 -7.44 18.53 3.81
N THR A 101 -7.83 18.72 2.54
CA THR A 101 -8.74 17.81 1.84
C THR A 101 -8.16 16.40 1.73
N GLN A 102 -6.90 16.29 1.36
CA GLN A 102 -6.20 15.01 1.24
C GLN A 102 -5.97 14.34 2.60
N LEU A 103 -5.68 15.14 3.64
CA LEU A 103 -5.48 14.67 5.01
C LEU A 103 -6.78 14.06 5.55
N LYS A 104 -7.93 14.71 5.33
CA LYS A 104 -9.24 14.17 5.70
C LYS A 104 -9.49 12.82 5.01
N ALA A 105 -9.30 12.74 3.69
CA ALA A 105 -9.47 11.51 2.93
C ALA A 105 -8.50 10.41 3.37
N TYR A 106 -7.28 10.77 3.77
CA TYR A 106 -6.29 9.85 4.31
C TYR A 106 -6.70 9.28 5.67
N GLN A 107 -7.22 10.12 6.57
CA GLN A 107 -7.75 9.69 7.86
C GLN A 107 -8.94 8.74 7.70
N ASP A 108 -9.85 9.04 6.77
CA ASP A 108 -11.02 8.20 6.48
C ASP A 108 -10.59 6.84 5.91
N LEU A 109 -9.63 6.82 4.97
CA LEU A 109 -9.02 5.59 4.46
C LEU A 109 -8.42 4.72 5.58
N LYS A 110 -7.78 5.34 6.57
CA LYS A 110 -7.21 4.63 7.73
C LYS A 110 -8.30 4.07 8.64
N ALA A 111 -9.34 4.85 8.91
CA ALA A 111 -10.46 4.42 9.72
C ALA A 111 -11.15 3.20 9.10
N ASP A 112 -11.37 3.23 7.79
CA ASP A 112 -12.00 2.11 7.06
C ASP A 112 -11.12 0.86 7.06
N ARG A 113 -9.80 1.01 6.88
CA ARG A 113 -8.86 -0.11 7.05
C ARG A 113 -8.94 -0.69 8.45
N LYS A 114 -9.00 0.14 9.50
CA LYS A 114 -9.13 -0.32 10.89
C LYS A 114 -10.43 -1.08 11.12
N LYS A 115 -11.55 -0.59 10.59
CA LYS A 115 -12.86 -1.27 10.63
C LYS A 115 -12.82 -2.61 9.92
N ALA A 116 -12.27 -2.66 8.70
CA ALA A 116 -12.13 -3.89 7.91
C ALA A 116 -11.27 -4.95 8.61
N MET A 117 -10.18 -4.54 9.28
CA MET A 117 -9.34 -5.43 10.07
C MET A 117 -10.11 -6.00 11.29
N LYS A 118 -10.86 -5.16 12.00
CA LYS A 118 -11.70 -5.61 13.13
C LYS A 118 -12.80 -6.59 12.70
N GLY A 119 -13.46 -6.34 11.56
CA GLY A 119 -14.53 -7.20 11.04
C GLY A 119 -14.04 -8.59 10.61
N ARG A 120 -12.82 -8.68 10.06
CA ARG A 120 -12.19 -9.96 9.67
C ARG A 120 -11.78 -10.82 10.87
N GLY A 121 -11.43 -10.20 12.00
CA GLY A 121 -11.11 -10.90 13.25
C GLY A 121 -12.30 -11.64 13.88
N LYS A 122 -13.54 -11.22 13.60
CA LYS A 122 -14.76 -11.91 14.06
C LYS A 122 -15.05 -13.19 13.25
N LYS A 123 -15.02 -13.12 11.92
CA LYS A 123 -15.30 -14.30 11.05
C LYS A 123 -14.29 -15.45 11.20
N GLY A 124 -13.04 -15.17 11.57
CA GLY A 124 -12.03 -16.21 11.80
C GLY A 124 -12.26 -17.06 13.07
N LYS A 125 -12.95 -16.51 14.08
CA LYS A 125 -13.24 -17.19 15.34
C LYS A 125 -14.45 -18.14 15.24
N ASP A 126 -15.45 -17.80 14.43
CA ASP A 126 -16.63 -18.65 14.25
C ASP A 126 -16.33 -19.94 13.45
N HIS A 127 -15.34 -19.92 12.56
CA HIS A 127 -14.91 -21.12 11.82
C HIS A 127 -14.04 -22.08 12.65
N THR A 128 -13.45 -21.63 13.75
CA THR A 128 -12.67 -22.49 14.67
C THR A 128 -13.54 -23.09 15.78
N ALA A 129 -14.64 -22.44 16.16
CA ALA A 129 -15.58 -22.94 17.17
C ALA A 129 -16.54 -24.06 16.68
N LYS A 130 -16.67 -24.30 15.37
CA LYS A 130 -17.51 -25.37 14.80
C LYS A 130 -16.76 -26.68 14.49
N LYS A 131 -15.51 -26.82 14.92
CA LYS A 131 -14.65 -27.98 14.65
C LYS A 131 -14.19 -28.73 15.92
N VAL A 132 -14.87 -28.53 17.04
CA VAL A 132 -14.64 -29.28 18.30
C VAL A 132 -15.87 -30.11 18.60
#